data_AF-A0A7N0TBA6-F1
#
_entry.id   AF-A0A7N0TBA6-F1
#
_cell.length_a   1.000
_cell.length_b   1.000
_cell.length_c   1.000
_cell.angle_alpha   90.00
_cell.angle_beta   90.00
_cell.angle_gamma   90.00
#
_symmetry.space_group_name_H-M   'P 1'
#
loop_
_entity.id
_entity.type
_entity.pdbx_description
1 polymer ?
#
loop_
_entity_poly.entity_id
_entity_poly.type
_entity_poly.pdbx_seq_one_letter_code
_entity_poly.pdbx_strand_id
1 'polypeptide(L)' 'MKTLNLPAIFVHLVGLVFPAMAMASLFLHI' A
#
# COMPACT_ATOMS: atom_id res chain seq x y z
N MET A 1 -18.69 18.17 7.07
CA MET A 1 -18.36 16.75 7.30
C MET A 1 -17.15 16.38 6.46
N LYS A 2 -16.08 15.80 7.05
CA LYS A 2 -14.96 15.23 6.28
C LYS A 2 -15.37 13.86 5.77
N THR A 3 -15.58 13.73 4.46
CA THR A 3 -15.77 12.43 3.80
C THR A 3 -14.39 11.79 3.66
N LEU A 4 -14.01 10.96 4.63
CA LEU A 4 -12.82 10.12 4.49
C LEU A 4 -13.10 9.11 3.37
N ASN A 5 -12.43 9.28 2.23
CA ASN A 5 -12.51 8.36 1.09
C ASN A 5 -11.70 7.10 1.39
N LEU A 6 -12.23 6.27 2.29
CA LEU A 6 -11.71 4.95 2.63
C LEU A 6 -11.35 4.11 1.40
N PRO A 7 -12.21 3.97 0.36
CA PRO A 7 -11.87 3.17 -0.80
C PRO A 7 -10.63 3.71 -1.54
N ALA A 8 -10.46 5.03 -1.67
CA ALA A 8 -9.30 5.61 -2.34
C ALA A 8 -7.99 5.35 -1.56
N ILE A 9 -8.05 5.36 -0.23
CA ILE A 9 -6.91 5.06 0.64
C ILE A 9 -6.52 3.58 0.50
N PHE A 10 -7.48 2.66 0.54
CA PHE A 10 -7.19 1.23 0.37
C PHE A 10 -6.66 0.89 -1.02
N VAL A 11 -7.17 1.53 -2.07
CA VAL A 11 -6.64 1.35 -3.44
C VAL A 11 -5.17 1.77 -3.53
N HIS A 12 -4.77 2.89 -2.94
CA HIS A 12 -3.36 3.31 -2.96
C HIS A 12 -2.48 2.46 -2.04
N LEU A 13 -2.97 2.08 -0.87
CA LEU A 13 -2.24 1.22 0.06
C LEU A 13 -2.00 -0.17 -0.53
N VAL A 14 -3.01 -0.80 -1.14
CA VAL A 14 -2.88 -2.14 -1.73
C VAL A 14 -2.24 -2.10 -3.11
N GLY A 15 -2.48 -1.05 -3.90
CA GLY A 15 -1.98 -0.95 -5.27
C GLY A 15 -0.54 -0.44 -5.40
N LEU A 16 -0.03 0.33 -4.44
CA LEU A 16 1.31 0.92 -4.51
C LEU A 16 2.18 0.59 -3.30
N VAL A 17 1.66 0.81 -2.09
CA VAL A 17 2.48 0.70 -0.86
C VAL A 17 2.77 -0.75 -0.50
N PHE A 18 1.75 -1.61 -0.51
CA PHE A 18 1.91 -3.05 -0.22
C PHE A 18 2.86 -3.76 -1.20
N PRO A 19 2.75 -3.58 -2.53
CA PRO A 19 3.67 -4.16 -3.50
C PRO A 19 5.12 -3.66 -3.31
N ALA A 20 5.30 -2.36 -3.07
CA ALA A 20 6.64 -1.81 -2.82
C ALA A 20 7.27 -2.39 -1.56
N MET A 21 6.50 -2.53 -0.48
CA MET A 21 6.96 -3.17 0.76
C MET A 21 7.27 -4.67 0.56
N ALA A 22 6.45 -5.39 -0.22
CA ALA A 22 6.70 -6.79 -0.53
C ALA A 22 8.01 -6.97 -1.32
N MET A 23 8.26 -6.13 -2.34
CA MET A 23 9.51 -6.17 -3.11
C MET A 23 10.73 -5.82 -2.26
N ALA A 24 10.63 -4.82 -1.38
CA ALA A 24 11.69 -4.46 -0.45
C ALA A 24 11.98 -5.59 0.57
N SER A 25 10.94 -6.24 1.08
CA SER A 25 11.08 -7.35 2.03
C SER A 25 11.73 -8.57 1.38
N LEU A 26 11.35 -8.89 0.14
CA LEU A 26 11.97 -9.97 -0.64
C LEU A 26 13.44 -9.67 -0.96
N PHE A 27 13.78 -8.41 -1.20
CA PHE A 27 15.17 -8.00 -1.42
C PHE A 27 16.04 -8.15 -0.16
N LEU A 28 15.49 -7.83 1.03
CA LEU A 28 16.20 -7.99 2.30
C LEU A 28 16.24 -9.45 2.81
N HIS A 29 15.33 -10.31 2.33
CA HIS A 29 15.29 -11.72 2.73
C HIS A 29 16.32 -12.59 2.00
N ILE A 30 16.85 -12.10 0.88
CA ILE A 30 17.93 -12.72 0.10
C ILE A 30 19.28 -12.30 0.68
#